data_AF-A0A401H090-F1
#
_entry.id   AF-A0A401H090-F1
#
_cell.length_a   1.000
_cell.length_b   1.000
_cell.length_c   1.000
_cell.angle_alpha   90.00
_cell.angle_beta   90.00
_cell.angle_gamma   90.00
#
_symmetry.space_group_name_H-M   'P 1'
#
loop_
_entity.id
_entity.type
_entity.pdbx_description
1 polymer ?
#
loop_
_entity_poly.entity_id
_entity_poly.type
_entity_poly.pdbx_seq_one_letter_code
_entity_poly.pdbx_strand_id
1 'polypeptide(L)'
;MDDHEDPGEDEDPGEDEEDDEEAEAEEQLPRKKCQREDYMDLDPAERCKRCRFDYLLDRLESGKVYKDDRVQVLYHKGAQFTPQAIGVFSQPMQSLQLGLRSTRKHAASSDSAEQGYTPGYFKAYPYPYPPRVHTLDQGSPAELQELQYTYEAILDIIPGLKDNLNLFMEDPTALMVLGNYLDGWMRSARSDDIGALKQRIISHIPKLAEYPILDPKDPKWERGFVNITTGRLLCPQSKLEDFKQGPNDFCRQVRDGKIEILSDDFPCFLYDQDEYDPEELDAGLLKGPLLLACFKSLFTGPRTAKNSATGKEKGPGRPLLTKIYKLSRVSPRHIAHVAVIVHFILTSQDKWSTLDGNFHGEKFFNAILNLFDDDPAWAKETIEWWDREVYGMTSYGDDTAAGTSRVSGTISRLAAQRAARARRSDAP
;
A
#
# COMPACT_ATOMS: atom_id res chain seq x y z
N MET A 1 64.24 -37.18 40.99
CA MET A 1 63.28 -38.22 41.36
C MET A 1 61.92 -37.63 41.03
N ASP A 2 61.64 -37.33 39.76
CA ASP A 2 61.41 -38.30 38.65
C ASP A 2 60.20 -39.18 39.05
N ASP A 3 59.08 -39.25 38.33
CA ASP A 3 58.86 -39.18 36.88
C ASP A 3 57.43 -38.73 36.53
N HIS A 4 57.28 -38.32 35.27
CA HIS A 4 56.03 -38.21 34.50
C HIS A 4 55.21 -39.52 34.50
N GLU A 5 53.88 -39.41 34.36
CA GLU A 5 53.13 -39.98 33.21
C GLU A 5 51.63 -39.68 33.31
N ASP A 6 51.10 -39.04 32.26
CA ASP A 6 49.74 -39.17 31.74
C ASP A 6 49.75 -40.39 30.80
N PRO A 7 48.77 -41.30 30.86
CA PRO A 7 47.74 -41.26 29.80
C PRO A 7 46.36 -41.83 30.23
N GLY A 8 45.29 -41.40 29.55
CA GLY A 8 44.06 -42.20 29.50
C GLY A 8 42.81 -41.42 29.13
N GLU A 9 42.56 -41.30 27.83
CA GLU A 9 41.27 -41.01 27.22
C GLU A 9 40.21 -42.03 27.68
N ASP A 10 39.05 -41.55 28.13
CA ASP A 10 37.80 -42.33 28.12
C ASP A 10 36.73 -41.46 27.44
N GLU A 11 36.22 -41.97 26.33
CA GLU A 11 35.17 -41.44 25.48
C GLU A 11 33.78 -41.57 26.15
N ASP A 12 32.98 -40.47 26.10
CA ASP A 12 31.54 -40.30 25.78
C ASP A 12 30.45 -41.28 26.32
N PRO A 13 29.13 -40.92 26.51
CA PRO A 13 28.40 -39.82 25.87
C PRO A 13 27.38 -39.03 26.71
N GLY A 14 27.04 -37.84 26.22
CA GLY A 14 25.93 -37.03 26.74
C GLY A 14 25.82 -35.67 26.04
N GLU A 15 25.81 -35.67 24.71
CA GLU A 15 25.15 -34.63 23.91
C GLU A 15 23.61 -34.70 24.12
N ASP A 16 22.90 -33.69 23.62
CA ASP A 16 21.44 -33.43 23.71
C ASP A 16 21.12 -32.40 24.83
N GLU A 17 20.60 -31.19 24.58
CA GLU A 17 19.73 -30.72 23.51
C GLU A 17 20.08 -29.25 23.18
N GLU A 18 20.73 -29.02 22.04
CA GLU A 18 20.55 -27.75 21.32
C GLU A 18 19.14 -27.83 20.71
N ASP A 19 18.25 -26.94 21.13
CA ASP A 19 16.94 -26.72 20.50
C ASP A 19 17.17 -26.15 19.09
N ASP A 20 17.61 -27.01 18.18
CA ASP A 20 17.44 -26.85 16.75
C ASP A 20 15.95 -27.02 16.46
N GLU A 21 15.19 -25.93 16.53
CA GLU A 21 13.99 -25.80 15.70
C GLU A 21 14.43 -25.82 14.24
N GLU A 22 14.73 -27.02 13.72
CA GLU A 22 14.65 -27.33 12.30
C GLU A 22 13.20 -27.04 11.89
N ALA A 23 12.96 -25.81 11.45
CA ALA A 23 11.82 -25.50 10.63
C ALA A 23 11.93 -26.41 9.39
N GLU A 24 11.16 -27.51 9.39
CA GLU A 24 10.97 -28.35 8.22
C GLU A 24 10.58 -27.42 7.05
N ALA A 25 11.56 -27.13 6.21
CA ALA A 25 11.34 -26.44 4.96
C ALA A 25 10.60 -27.44 4.07
N GLU A 26 9.27 -27.46 4.17
CA GLU A 26 8.46 -28.28 3.30
C GLU A 26 8.83 -28.02 1.85
N GLU A 27 9.32 -29.09 1.22
CA GLU A 27 9.76 -29.10 -0.16
C GLU A 27 8.55 -28.81 -1.04
N GLN A 28 8.40 -27.54 -1.45
CA GLN A 28 7.40 -27.13 -2.43
C GLN A 28 7.67 -27.95 -3.70
N LEU A 29 6.81 -28.94 -3.98
CA LEU A 29 6.93 -29.77 -5.16
C LEU A 29 7.02 -28.84 -6.39
N PRO A 30 8.13 -28.88 -7.15
CA PRO A 30 8.38 -27.91 -8.20
C PRO A 30 7.32 -28.03 -9.30
N ARG A 31 6.85 -26.89 -9.82
CA ARG A 31 5.94 -26.85 -10.97
C ARG A 31 6.54 -27.67 -12.12
N LYS A 32 5.76 -28.57 -12.71
CA LYS A 32 6.17 -29.25 -13.95
C LYS A 32 6.30 -28.19 -15.06
N LYS A 33 7.53 -27.91 -15.49
CA LYS A 33 7.78 -27.00 -16.61
C LYS A 33 7.26 -27.63 -17.90
N CYS A 34 6.24 -27.02 -18.49
CA CYS A 34 5.72 -27.45 -19.78
C CYS A 34 6.60 -26.90 -20.90
N GLN A 35 6.93 -27.77 -21.86
CA GLN A 35 7.66 -27.42 -23.07
C GLN A 35 6.69 -27.22 -24.23
N ARG A 36 7.16 -26.60 -25.32
CA ARG A 36 6.33 -26.35 -26.50
C ARG A 36 5.79 -27.65 -27.10
N GLU A 37 6.57 -28.71 -26.96
CA GLU A 37 6.28 -30.08 -27.40
C GLU A 37 5.04 -30.65 -26.71
N ASP A 38 4.73 -30.21 -25.49
CA ASP A 38 3.56 -30.65 -24.71
C ASP A 38 2.22 -30.14 -25.27
N TYR A 39 2.26 -29.22 -26.25
CA TYR A 39 1.09 -28.56 -26.83
C TYR A 39 0.97 -28.77 -28.35
N MET A 40 1.66 -29.76 -28.90
CA MET A 40 1.75 -29.96 -30.36
C MET A 40 0.45 -30.43 -31.00
N ASP A 41 -0.46 -30.97 -30.21
CA ASP A 41 -1.81 -31.40 -30.55
C ASP A 41 -2.84 -30.26 -30.55
N LEU A 42 -2.54 -29.13 -29.90
CA LEU A 42 -3.38 -27.94 -29.89
C LEU A 42 -3.29 -27.15 -31.20
N ASP A 43 -4.34 -26.38 -31.50
CA ASP A 43 -4.29 -25.46 -32.63
C ASP A 43 -3.17 -24.41 -32.46
N PRO A 44 -2.67 -23.82 -33.55
CA PRO A 44 -1.54 -22.91 -33.47
C PRO A 44 -1.73 -21.69 -32.56
N ALA A 45 -2.96 -21.19 -32.42
CA ALA A 45 -3.25 -20.02 -31.59
C ALA A 45 -3.26 -20.40 -30.10
N GLU A 46 -3.94 -21.48 -29.75
CA GLU A 46 -3.98 -21.98 -28.37
C GLU A 46 -2.60 -22.44 -27.89
N ARG A 47 -1.84 -23.15 -28.74
CA ARG A 47 -0.44 -23.49 -28.46
C ARG A 47 0.41 -22.24 -28.19
N CYS A 48 0.24 -21.19 -28.99
CA CYS A 48 1.00 -19.95 -28.79
C CYS A 48 0.63 -19.28 -27.46
N LYS A 49 -0.66 -19.30 -27.09
CA LYS A 49 -1.16 -18.77 -25.83
C LYS A 49 -0.55 -19.51 -24.63
N ARG A 50 -0.57 -20.85 -24.63
CA ARG A 50 0.00 -21.67 -23.55
C ARG A 50 1.50 -21.50 -23.41
N CYS A 51 2.27 -21.53 -24.51
CA CYS A 51 3.71 -21.27 -24.44
C CYS A 51 4.05 -19.87 -23.87
N ARG A 52 3.25 -18.84 -24.18
CA ARG A 52 3.45 -17.49 -23.62
C ARG A 52 3.13 -17.45 -22.12
N PHE A 53 2.12 -18.19 -21.70
CA PHE A 53 1.73 -18.29 -20.31
C PHE A 53 2.79 -19.03 -19.47
N ASP A 54 3.33 -20.15 -19.95
CA ASP A 54 4.42 -20.84 -19.26
C ASP A 54 5.67 -19.98 -19.14
N TYR A 55 6.01 -19.25 -20.21
CA TYR A 55 7.09 -18.28 -20.16
C TYR A 55 6.85 -17.21 -19.10
N LEU A 56 5.63 -16.67 -19.02
CA LEU A 56 5.26 -15.71 -17.97
C LEU A 56 5.39 -16.35 -16.58
N LEU A 57 4.89 -17.57 -16.38
CA LEU A 57 4.98 -18.27 -15.10
C LEU A 57 6.42 -18.50 -14.65
N ASP A 58 7.30 -18.97 -15.54
CA ASP A 58 8.73 -19.12 -15.25
C ASP A 58 9.37 -17.79 -14.83
N ARG A 59 8.93 -16.68 -15.44
CA ARG A 59 9.38 -15.33 -15.08
C ARG A 59 8.87 -14.90 -13.71
N LEU A 60 7.60 -15.14 -13.39
CA LEU A 60 7.03 -14.83 -12.07
C LEU A 60 7.70 -15.67 -10.98
N GLU A 61 7.85 -16.98 -11.20
CA GLU A 61 8.48 -17.93 -10.27
C GLU A 61 9.94 -17.57 -9.97
N SER A 62 10.67 -17.02 -10.95
CA SER A 62 12.06 -16.60 -10.75
C SER A 62 12.26 -15.50 -9.70
N GLY A 63 11.20 -14.74 -9.38
CA GLY A 63 11.24 -13.57 -8.51
C GLY A 63 12.07 -12.38 -9.04
N LYS A 64 12.76 -12.53 -10.18
CA LYS A 64 13.61 -11.48 -10.78
C LYS A 64 12.80 -10.64 -11.76
N VAL A 65 13.11 -9.35 -11.88
CA VAL A 65 12.47 -8.46 -12.85
C VAL A 65 13.37 -8.27 -14.07
N TYR A 66 12.89 -8.72 -15.23
CA TYR A 66 13.58 -8.57 -16.51
C TYR A 66 13.08 -7.32 -17.23
N LYS A 67 13.92 -6.29 -17.34
CA LYS A 67 13.52 -4.96 -17.85
C LYS A 67 13.05 -4.97 -19.32
N ASP A 68 13.52 -5.95 -20.08
CA ASP A 68 13.18 -6.21 -21.48
C ASP A 68 11.87 -7.00 -21.65
N ASP A 69 11.43 -7.71 -20.61
CA ASP A 69 10.15 -8.42 -20.59
C ASP A 69 9.00 -7.45 -20.30
N ARG A 70 8.37 -6.96 -21.37
CA ARG A 70 7.27 -5.99 -21.26
C ARG A 70 6.07 -6.53 -20.51
N VAL A 71 5.79 -7.83 -20.58
CA VAL A 71 4.60 -8.43 -19.92
C VAL A 71 4.88 -8.56 -18.43
N GLN A 72 6.03 -9.12 -18.06
CA GLN A 72 6.40 -9.24 -16.65
C GLN A 72 6.51 -7.86 -15.98
N VAL A 73 7.03 -6.84 -16.68
CA VAL A 73 7.11 -5.47 -16.16
C VAL A 73 5.73 -4.90 -15.81
N LEU A 74 4.65 -5.30 -16.51
CA LEU A 74 3.29 -4.88 -16.17
C LEU A 74 2.82 -5.51 -14.86
N TYR A 75 3.06 -6.81 -14.67
CA TYR A 75 2.76 -7.52 -13.41
C TYR A 75 3.54 -6.94 -12.24
N HIS A 76 4.84 -6.71 -12.44
CA HIS A 76 5.71 -6.11 -11.43
C HIS A 76 5.23 -4.72 -11.01
N LYS A 77 4.93 -3.83 -11.98
CA LYS A 77 4.44 -2.48 -11.69
C LYS A 77 3.09 -2.50 -11.00
N GLY A 78 2.17 -3.34 -11.46
CA GLY A 78 0.87 -3.48 -10.83
C GLY A 78 0.99 -3.95 -9.39
N ALA A 79 1.77 -5.02 -9.14
CA ALA A 79 2.04 -5.52 -7.79
C ALA A 79 2.67 -4.47 -6.87
N GLN A 80 3.59 -3.64 -7.40
CA GLN A 80 4.20 -2.55 -6.64
C GLN A 80 3.24 -1.41 -6.31
N PHE A 81 2.13 -1.27 -7.03
CA PHE A 81 1.12 -0.22 -6.82
C PHE A 81 -0.06 -0.66 -5.96
N THR A 82 -0.32 -1.96 -5.90
CA THR A 82 -1.43 -2.56 -5.16
C THR A 82 -1.53 -2.05 -3.71
N PRO A 83 -0.44 -1.92 -2.92
CA PRO A 83 -0.54 -1.44 -1.54
C PRO A 83 -1.09 0.00 -1.45
N GLN A 84 -0.65 0.89 -2.34
CA GLN A 84 -1.09 2.28 -2.39
C GLN A 84 -2.51 2.41 -2.91
N ALA A 85 -2.91 1.56 -3.87
CA ALA A 85 -4.20 1.63 -4.55
C ALA A 85 -5.34 0.96 -3.77
N ILE A 86 -5.07 -0.18 -3.15
CA ILE A 86 -6.06 -1.03 -2.48
C ILE A 86 -5.88 -0.92 -0.98
N GLY A 87 -4.69 -1.18 -0.46
CA GLY A 87 -4.44 -1.10 0.97
C GLY A 87 -3.24 -1.93 1.40
N VAL A 88 -2.61 -1.48 2.48
CA VAL A 88 -1.37 -2.04 3.03
C VAL A 88 -1.54 -3.42 3.68
N PHE A 89 -2.79 -3.82 3.94
CA PHE A 89 -3.20 -5.10 4.53
C PHE A 89 -3.86 -6.06 3.53
N SER A 90 -3.87 -5.71 2.24
CA SER A 90 -4.50 -6.53 1.21
C SER A 90 -3.87 -7.94 1.12
N GLN A 91 -4.73 -8.93 0.93
CA GLN A 91 -4.37 -10.35 0.93
C GLN A 91 -4.55 -10.92 -0.50
N PRO A 92 -3.56 -10.74 -1.40
CA PRO A 92 -3.72 -11.01 -2.82
C PRO A 92 -4.06 -12.48 -3.11
N MET A 93 -3.43 -13.42 -2.38
CA MET A 93 -3.70 -14.86 -2.54
C MET A 93 -5.16 -15.21 -2.21
N GLN A 94 -5.64 -14.79 -1.05
CA GLN A 94 -7.02 -15.07 -0.63
C GLN A 94 -8.04 -14.40 -1.55
N SER A 95 -7.75 -13.18 -2.00
CA SER A 95 -8.59 -12.43 -2.93
C SER A 95 -8.70 -13.14 -4.27
N LEU A 96 -7.57 -13.61 -4.83
CA LEU A 96 -7.54 -14.40 -6.04
C LEU A 96 -8.32 -15.72 -5.90
N GLN A 97 -8.14 -16.44 -4.78
CA GLN A 97 -8.87 -17.68 -4.52
C GLN A 97 -10.39 -17.45 -4.41
N LEU A 98 -10.82 -16.37 -3.74
CA LEU A 98 -12.24 -16.02 -3.60
C LEU A 98 -12.85 -15.64 -4.95
N GLY A 99 -12.25 -14.68 -5.67
CA GLY A 99 -12.78 -14.16 -6.93
C GLY A 99 -12.90 -15.24 -8.01
N LEU A 100 -11.92 -16.14 -8.09
CA LEU A 100 -11.96 -17.26 -9.03
C LEU A 100 -13.04 -18.29 -8.67
N ARG A 101 -13.29 -18.57 -7.39
CA ARG A 101 -14.41 -19.43 -6.96
C ARG A 101 -15.76 -18.84 -7.35
N SER A 102 -15.95 -17.53 -7.13
CA SER A 102 -17.18 -16.82 -7.51
C SER A 102 -17.42 -16.87 -9.02
N THR A 103 -16.37 -16.64 -9.82
CA THR A 103 -16.43 -16.71 -11.29
C THR A 103 -16.86 -18.10 -11.78
N ARG A 104 -16.34 -19.16 -11.17
CA ARG A 104 -16.68 -20.55 -11.52
C ARG A 104 -18.14 -20.91 -11.17
N LYS A 105 -18.65 -20.43 -10.03
CA LYS A 105 -20.07 -20.63 -9.64
C LYS A 105 -21.02 -19.94 -10.62
N HIS A 106 -20.69 -18.72 -11.06
CA HIS A 106 -21.50 -18.01 -12.05
C HIS A 106 -21.52 -18.73 -13.40
N ALA A 107 -20.37 -19.19 -13.90
CA ALA A 107 -20.28 -19.98 -15.13
C ALA A 107 -21.07 -21.31 -15.07
N ALA A 108 -21.03 -22.01 -13.92
CA ALA A 108 -21.79 -23.24 -13.72
C ALA A 108 -23.31 -23.01 -13.57
N SER A 109 -23.74 -21.79 -13.21
CA SER A 109 -25.16 -21.43 -13.12
C SER A 109 -25.76 -20.93 -14.44
N SER A 110 -24.93 -20.46 -15.38
CA SER A 110 -25.35 -20.02 -16.71
C SER A 110 -25.46 -21.16 -17.73
N ASP A 111 -24.72 -22.24 -17.54
CA ASP A 111 -24.73 -23.41 -18.42
C ASP A 111 -25.48 -24.58 -17.78
N SER A 112 -26.80 -24.65 -17.99
CA SER A 112 -27.52 -25.90 -17.80
C SER A 112 -27.25 -26.84 -18.98
N ALA A 113 -26.61 -27.97 -18.65
CA ALA A 113 -26.47 -29.20 -19.42
C ALA A 113 -25.50 -29.19 -20.62
N GLU A 114 -24.28 -29.70 -20.41
CA GLU A 114 -23.91 -31.07 -20.82
C GLU A 114 -22.43 -31.39 -20.52
N GLN A 115 -22.21 -32.65 -20.18
CA GLN A 115 -20.94 -33.40 -20.10
C GLN A 115 -20.17 -33.37 -18.78
N GLY A 116 -20.04 -34.58 -18.24
CA GLY A 116 -19.62 -34.92 -16.89
C GLY A 116 -18.25 -34.39 -16.52
N TYR A 117 -18.23 -33.51 -15.51
CA TYR A 117 -17.06 -33.27 -14.69
C TYR A 117 -17.36 -33.79 -13.29
N THR A 118 -16.64 -34.81 -12.86
CA THR A 118 -16.74 -35.40 -11.52
C THR A 118 -16.30 -34.37 -10.47
N PRO A 119 -17.16 -34.01 -9.49
CA PRO A 119 -16.77 -33.19 -8.36
C PRO A 119 -15.88 -34.02 -7.43
N GLY A 120 -14.57 -33.98 -7.65
CA GLY A 120 -13.63 -34.67 -6.80
C GLY A 120 -12.23 -34.17 -7.07
N TYR A 121 -11.82 -33.12 -6.36
CA TYR A 121 -10.43 -32.79 -5.98
C TYR A 121 -10.43 -31.42 -5.27
N PHE A 122 -11.21 -31.30 -4.19
CA PHE A 122 -10.96 -30.32 -3.12
C PHE A 122 -11.15 -31.05 -1.78
N LYS A 123 -10.39 -32.13 -1.61
CA LYS A 123 -10.15 -32.71 -0.29
C LYS A 123 -8.94 -31.96 0.28
N ALA A 124 -9.09 -31.44 1.50
CA ALA A 124 -8.10 -30.70 2.27
C ALA A 124 -6.64 -30.93 1.81
N TYR A 125 -6.02 -29.89 1.26
CA TYR A 125 -4.60 -29.93 0.92
C TYR A 125 -3.78 -29.79 2.22
N PRO A 126 -2.85 -30.72 2.51
CA PRO A 126 -1.94 -30.63 3.62
C PRO A 126 -0.72 -29.80 3.18
N TYR A 127 -0.79 -28.49 3.35
CA TYR A 127 0.38 -27.62 3.34
C TYR A 127 0.24 -26.67 4.55
N PRO A 128 1.23 -26.58 5.45
CA PRO A 128 1.23 -25.80 6.67
C PRO A 128 1.50 -24.36 6.27
N TYR A 129 0.44 -23.67 5.87
CA TYR A 129 0.43 -22.23 5.99
C TYR A 129 0.31 -21.87 7.47
N PRO A 130 0.96 -20.79 7.94
CA PRO A 130 0.70 -20.28 9.27
C PRO A 130 -0.81 -20.01 9.43
N PRO A 131 -1.39 -20.29 10.61
CA PRO A 131 -2.83 -20.46 10.79
C PRO A 131 -3.57 -19.14 10.66
N ARG A 132 -3.89 -18.73 9.43
CA ARG A 132 -4.98 -17.80 9.07
C ARG A 132 -5.60 -18.16 7.72
N VAL A 133 -5.82 -19.45 7.48
CA VAL A 133 -6.91 -19.84 6.59
C VAL A 133 -8.17 -19.80 7.45
N HIS A 134 -8.73 -18.61 7.65
CA HIS A 134 -10.18 -18.55 7.74
C HIS A 134 -10.64 -19.22 6.45
N THR A 135 -11.33 -20.35 6.55
CA THR A 135 -11.92 -20.93 5.34
C THR A 135 -12.67 -19.80 4.65
N LEU A 136 -12.51 -19.62 3.33
CA LEU A 136 -13.12 -18.51 2.60
C LEU A 136 -14.66 -18.44 2.77
N ASP A 137 -15.25 -19.47 3.39
CA ASP A 137 -16.66 -19.60 3.75
C ASP A 137 -16.99 -19.18 5.20
N GLN A 138 -16.00 -18.78 6.02
CA GLN A 138 -16.13 -18.37 7.43
C GLN A 138 -15.75 -16.91 7.70
N GLY A 139 -15.35 -16.15 6.67
CA GLY A 139 -15.11 -14.71 6.80
C GLY A 139 -16.40 -13.95 7.10
N SER A 140 -16.29 -12.86 7.85
CA SER A 140 -17.38 -11.89 8.02
C SER A 140 -17.77 -11.29 6.65
N PRO A 141 -19.02 -10.80 6.49
CA PRO A 141 -19.45 -10.17 5.24
C PRO A 141 -18.53 -9.03 4.78
N ALA A 142 -18.00 -8.24 5.73
CA ALA A 142 -17.07 -7.16 5.43
C ALA A 142 -15.72 -7.67 4.91
N GLU A 143 -15.17 -8.73 5.51
CA GLU A 143 -13.92 -9.36 5.03
C GLU A 143 -14.09 -9.92 3.62
N LEU A 144 -15.22 -10.58 3.34
CA LEU A 144 -15.52 -11.10 2.00
C LEU A 144 -15.67 -9.99 0.96
N GLN A 145 -16.31 -8.88 1.33
CA GLN A 145 -16.43 -7.71 0.47
C GLN A 145 -15.05 -7.08 0.16
N GLU A 146 -14.17 -6.98 1.15
CA GLU A 146 -12.81 -6.45 0.96
C GLU A 146 -11.95 -7.36 0.08
N LEU A 147 -12.06 -8.68 0.23
CA LEU A 147 -11.39 -9.65 -0.63
C LEU A 147 -11.90 -9.58 -2.07
N GLN A 148 -13.21 -9.42 -2.26
CA GLN A 148 -13.81 -9.25 -3.59
C GLN A 148 -13.36 -7.94 -4.24
N TYR A 149 -13.36 -6.83 -3.50
CA TYR A 149 -12.83 -5.55 -3.97
C TYR A 149 -11.36 -5.67 -4.36
N THR A 150 -10.54 -6.30 -3.51
CA THR A 150 -9.11 -6.51 -3.77
C THR A 150 -8.89 -7.33 -5.03
N TYR A 151 -9.69 -8.39 -5.24
CA TYR A 151 -9.64 -9.19 -6.46
C TYR A 151 -9.89 -8.35 -7.70
N GLU A 152 -11.02 -7.63 -7.75
CA GLU A 152 -11.39 -6.79 -8.89
C GLU A 152 -10.35 -5.72 -9.18
N ALA A 153 -9.86 -5.06 -8.13
CA ALA A 153 -8.84 -4.03 -8.25
C ALA A 153 -7.49 -4.60 -8.75
N ILE A 154 -7.07 -5.79 -8.32
CA ILE A 154 -5.87 -6.45 -8.85
C ILE A 154 -6.00 -6.69 -10.36
N LEU A 155 -7.18 -7.13 -10.81
CA LEU A 155 -7.43 -7.34 -12.24
C LEU A 155 -7.41 -6.06 -13.06
N ASP A 156 -7.82 -4.93 -12.48
CA ASP A 156 -7.79 -3.62 -13.13
C ASP A 156 -6.39 -3.00 -13.13
N ILE A 157 -5.63 -3.20 -12.05
CA ILE A 157 -4.27 -2.65 -11.87
C ILE A 157 -3.24 -3.38 -12.74
N ILE A 158 -3.41 -4.69 -12.99
CA ILE A 158 -2.45 -5.51 -13.75
C ILE A 158 -2.98 -5.77 -15.17
N PRO A 159 -2.51 -5.03 -16.19
CA PRO A 159 -2.96 -5.24 -17.56
C PRO A 159 -2.61 -6.63 -18.06
N GLY A 160 -3.58 -7.29 -18.71
CA GLY A 160 -3.42 -8.64 -19.26
C GLY A 160 -3.62 -9.78 -18.25
N LEU A 161 -3.82 -9.48 -16.96
CA LEU A 161 -4.15 -10.53 -15.98
C LEU A 161 -5.51 -11.17 -16.29
N LYS A 162 -6.53 -10.36 -16.62
CA LYS A 162 -7.86 -10.83 -17.03
C LYS A 162 -7.80 -11.84 -18.18
N ASP A 163 -6.96 -11.59 -19.17
CA ASP A 163 -6.82 -12.43 -20.37
C ASP A 163 -6.24 -13.82 -20.08
N ASN A 164 -5.46 -13.93 -18.98
CA ASN A 164 -4.79 -15.16 -18.56
C ASN A 164 -5.52 -15.88 -17.43
N LEU A 165 -6.64 -15.36 -16.91
CA LEU A 165 -7.32 -15.93 -15.73
C LEU A 165 -7.71 -17.39 -15.91
N ASN A 166 -8.21 -17.78 -17.08
CA ASN A 166 -8.57 -19.17 -17.36
C ASN A 166 -7.35 -20.10 -17.22
N LEU A 167 -6.17 -19.66 -17.66
CA LEU A 167 -4.95 -20.45 -17.56
C LEU A 167 -4.46 -20.57 -16.12
N PHE A 168 -4.61 -19.51 -15.31
CA PHE A 168 -4.36 -19.59 -13.87
C PHE A 168 -5.37 -20.47 -13.13
N MET A 169 -6.61 -20.61 -13.63
CA MET A 169 -7.64 -21.47 -13.04
C MET A 169 -7.43 -22.96 -13.33
N GLU A 170 -6.80 -23.28 -14.46
CA GLU A 170 -6.50 -24.67 -14.86
C GLU A 170 -5.38 -25.28 -14.01
N ASP A 171 -4.45 -24.47 -13.50
CA ASP A 171 -3.28 -24.90 -12.74
C ASP A 171 -3.21 -24.24 -11.34
N PRO A 172 -3.52 -24.98 -10.26
CA PRO A 172 -3.38 -24.47 -8.89
C PRO A 172 -1.99 -23.94 -8.55
N THR A 173 -0.94 -24.53 -9.12
CA THR A 173 0.45 -24.11 -8.89
C THR A 173 0.72 -22.77 -9.56
N ALA A 174 0.15 -22.52 -10.75
CA ALA A 174 0.22 -21.21 -11.40
C ALA A 174 -0.41 -20.11 -10.54
N LEU A 175 -1.55 -20.40 -9.90
CA LEU A 175 -2.20 -19.45 -8.99
C LEU A 175 -1.34 -19.16 -7.76
N MET A 176 -0.68 -20.19 -7.20
CA MET A 176 0.27 -20.03 -6.11
C MET A 176 1.47 -19.15 -6.50
N VAL A 177 2.04 -19.39 -7.67
CA VAL A 177 3.14 -18.56 -8.22
C VAL A 177 2.71 -17.11 -8.33
N LEU A 178 1.52 -16.84 -8.88
CA LEU A 178 1.00 -15.48 -8.98
C LEU A 178 0.80 -14.85 -7.61
N GLY A 179 0.11 -15.51 -6.68
CA GLY A 179 -0.18 -14.94 -5.37
C GLY A 179 1.09 -14.67 -4.55
N ASN A 180 2.08 -15.57 -4.59
CA ASN A 180 3.38 -15.37 -3.94
C ASN A 180 4.16 -14.22 -4.58
N TYR A 181 4.14 -14.11 -5.92
CA TYR A 181 4.77 -13.00 -6.62
C TYR A 181 4.15 -11.67 -6.21
N LEU A 182 2.81 -11.57 -6.18
CA LEU A 182 2.11 -10.36 -5.76
C LEU A 182 2.43 -10.00 -4.31
N ASP A 183 2.28 -10.93 -3.37
CA ASP A 183 2.55 -10.69 -1.95
C ASP A 183 3.99 -10.22 -1.71
N GLY A 184 4.98 -10.85 -2.37
CA GLY A 184 6.38 -10.45 -2.27
C GLY A 184 6.64 -9.02 -2.75
N TRP A 185 6.11 -8.65 -3.92
CA TRP A 185 6.30 -7.29 -4.47
C TRP A 185 5.49 -6.23 -3.75
N MET A 186 4.32 -6.57 -3.23
CA MET A 186 3.50 -5.70 -2.39
C MET A 186 4.20 -5.39 -1.06
N ARG A 187 4.76 -6.41 -0.39
CA ARG A 187 5.58 -6.23 0.82
C ARG A 187 6.82 -5.38 0.54
N SER A 188 7.48 -5.62 -0.60
CA SER A 188 8.63 -4.82 -1.02
C SER A 188 8.25 -3.35 -1.25
N ALA A 189 7.14 -3.08 -1.93
CA ALA A 189 6.65 -1.72 -2.18
C ALA A 189 6.28 -0.98 -0.87
N ARG A 190 5.64 -1.67 0.08
CA ARG A 190 5.40 -1.12 1.41
C ARG A 190 6.70 -0.77 2.13
N SER A 191 7.69 -1.66 2.09
CA SER A 191 9.01 -1.42 2.70
C SER A 191 9.72 -0.23 2.06
N ASP A 192 9.60 -0.07 0.73
CA ASP A 192 10.09 1.09 -0.01
C ASP A 192 9.43 2.40 0.49
N ASP A 193 8.10 2.43 0.61
CA ASP A 193 7.36 3.61 1.10
C ASP A 193 7.76 3.97 2.54
N ILE A 194 7.82 2.95 3.41
CA ILE A 194 8.28 3.10 4.80
C ILE A 194 9.71 3.67 4.83
N GLY A 195 10.63 3.08 4.07
CA GLY A 195 12.02 3.53 4.01
C GLY A 195 12.13 4.97 3.49
N ALA A 196 11.37 5.30 2.45
CA ALA A 196 11.35 6.63 1.86
C ALA A 196 10.83 7.70 2.84
N LEU A 197 9.78 7.41 3.59
CA LEU A 197 9.21 8.34 4.57
C LEU A 197 10.01 8.39 5.88
N LYS A 198 10.57 7.27 6.37
CA LYS A 198 11.40 7.25 7.59
C LYS A 198 12.53 8.28 7.54
N GLN A 199 13.13 8.44 6.36
CA GLN A 199 14.22 9.39 6.10
C GLN A 199 13.79 10.86 6.03
N ARG A 200 12.50 11.14 5.87
CA ARG A 200 12.00 12.49 5.54
C ARG A 200 11.03 13.05 6.57
N ILE A 201 10.28 12.19 7.25
CA ILE A 201 9.18 12.59 8.14
C ILE A 201 9.60 13.60 9.20
N ILE A 202 10.80 13.45 9.77
CA ILE A 202 11.32 14.37 10.79
C ILE A 202 11.44 15.81 10.25
N SER A 203 11.76 15.94 8.96
CA SER A 203 11.82 17.25 8.29
C SER A 203 10.45 17.82 7.91
N HIS A 204 9.38 17.04 8.04
CA HIS A 204 7.99 17.44 7.81
C HIS A 204 7.26 17.77 9.11
N ILE A 205 7.76 17.33 10.28
CA ILE A 205 7.16 17.63 11.57
C ILE A 205 7.27 19.14 11.85
N PRO A 206 6.15 19.84 12.14
CA PRO A 206 6.17 21.22 12.56
C PRO A 206 7.01 21.42 13.82
N LYS A 207 7.83 22.48 13.84
CA LYS A 207 8.65 22.82 15.00
C LYS A 207 7.85 23.71 15.93
N LEU A 208 7.38 23.13 17.04
CA LEU A 208 6.69 23.83 18.11
C LEU A 208 7.69 24.18 19.21
N ALA A 209 7.63 25.38 19.77
CA ALA A 209 8.63 25.88 20.72
C ALA A 209 8.65 25.09 22.03
N GLU A 210 7.51 24.52 22.42
CA GLU A 210 7.31 23.78 23.66
C GLU A 210 7.80 22.32 23.58
N TYR A 211 8.25 21.86 22.41
CA TYR A 211 8.57 20.47 22.14
C TYR A 211 10.01 20.28 21.63
N PRO A 212 10.71 19.20 22.04
CA PRO A 212 12.04 18.88 21.54
C PRO A 212 12.08 18.76 20.01
N ILE A 213 13.11 19.35 19.40
CA ILE A 213 13.38 19.18 17.98
C ILE A 213 14.03 17.81 17.78
N LEU A 214 13.45 17.00 16.90
CA LEU A 214 13.97 15.68 16.56
C LEU A 214 15.12 15.79 15.56
N ASP A 215 16.17 14.98 15.73
CA ASP A 215 17.22 14.79 14.73
C ASP A 215 16.83 13.62 13.80
N PRO A 216 16.92 13.78 12.47
CA PRO A 216 16.74 12.66 11.53
C PRO A 216 17.66 11.45 11.80
N LYS A 217 18.78 11.64 12.52
CA LYS A 217 19.71 10.58 12.93
C LYS A 217 19.28 9.85 14.20
N ASP A 218 18.31 10.38 14.95
CA ASP A 218 17.81 9.72 16.15
C ASP A 218 17.22 8.36 15.79
N PRO A 219 17.52 7.31 16.58
CA PRO A 219 17.03 5.99 16.27
C PRO A 219 15.50 5.92 16.43
N LYS A 220 14.83 5.12 15.59
CA LYS A 220 13.36 5.05 15.57
C LYS A 220 12.75 4.66 16.92
N TRP A 221 13.42 3.82 17.70
CA TRP A 221 12.90 3.33 18.99
C TRP A 221 12.73 4.46 20.03
N GLU A 222 13.40 5.61 19.85
CA GLU A 222 13.20 6.81 20.67
C GLU A 222 11.92 7.59 20.32
N ARG A 223 11.20 7.21 19.25
CA ARG A 223 9.93 7.83 18.85
C ARG A 223 8.75 7.27 19.65
N GLY A 224 7.53 7.44 19.16
CA GLY A 224 6.32 7.05 19.87
C GLY A 224 6.10 7.87 21.13
N PHE A 225 5.54 7.24 22.16
CA PHE A 225 5.39 7.80 23.50
C PHE A 225 6.69 7.75 24.34
N VAL A 226 7.84 7.43 23.73
CA VAL A 226 9.16 7.63 24.36
C VAL A 226 9.59 9.10 24.27
N ASN A 227 9.20 9.80 23.19
CA ASN A 227 9.50 11.20 22.96
C ASN A 227 8.21 12.02 22.87
N ILE A 228 8.11 13.12 23.62
CA ILE A 228 6.89 13.92 23.70
C ILE A 228 6.49 14.60 22.38
N THR A 229 7.43 14.84 21.46
CA THR A 229 7.15 15.41 20.14
C THR A 229 6.39 14.41 19.26
N THR A 230 6.85 13.17 19.18
CA THR A 230 6.14 12.10 18.45
C THR A 230 4.92 11.61 19.21
N GLY A 231 4.97 11.59 20.55
CA GLY A 231 3.86 11.26 21.42
C GLY A 231 2.68 12.23 21.23
N ARG A 232 2.94 13.53 21.09
CA ARG A 232 1.89 14.52 20.77
C ARG A 232 1.22 14.22 19.43
N LEU A 233 1.99 13.87 18.40
CA LEU A 233 1.44 13.56 17.07
C LEU A 233 0.57 12.31 17.07
N LEU A 234 0.92 11.31 17.88
CA LEU A 234 0.19 10.05 18.05
C LEU A 234 -0.93 10.13 19.10
N CYS A 235 -0.94 11.17 19.93
CA CYS A 235 -1.99 11.37 20.92
C CYS A 235 -3.35 11.48 20.22
N PRO A 236 -4.40 10.80 20.70
CA PRO A 236 -5.74 11.01 20.21
C PRO A 236 -6.12 12.48 20.33
N GLN A 237 -6.74 13.04 19.30
CA GLN A 237 -7.12 14.46 19.28
C GLN A 237 -8.00 14.82 20.50
N SER A 238 -8.91 13.91 20.89
CA SER A 238 -9.77 14.03 22.07
C SER A 238 -9.02 14.10 23.41
N LYS A 239 -7.78 13.59 23.48
CA LYS A 239 -6.93 13.57 24.68
C LYS A 239 -5.80 14.60 24.63
N LEU A 240 -5.77 15.48 23.62
CA LEU A 240 -4.67 16.42 23.42
C LEU A 240 -4.54 17.44 24.58
N GLU A 241 -5.65 17.86 25.18
CA GLU A 241 -5.61 18.78 26.32
C GLU A 241 -5.04 18.11 27.58
N ASP A 242 -5.38 16.85 27.85
CA ASP A 242 -4.78 16.06 28.93
C ASP A 242 -3.28 15.86 28.70
N PHE A 243 -2.90 15.58 27.45
CA PHE A 243 -1.51 15.49 27.07
C PHE A 243 -0.74 16.80 27.33
N LYS A 244 -1.32 17.96 26.98
CA LYS A 244 -0.69 19.27 27.18
C LYS A 244 -0.50 19.63 28.67
N GLN A 245 -1.37 19.16 29.56
CA GLN A 245 -1.24 19.38 31.01
C GLN A 245 0.01 18.70 31.60
N GLY A 246 0.43 17.56 31.03
CA GLY A 246 1.61 16.85 31.50
C GLY A 246 2.19 15.88 30.47
N PRO A 247 2.90 16.35 29.42
CA PRO A 247 3.32 15.51 28.29
C PRO A 247 4.15 14.30 28.69
N ASN A 248 5.10 14.48 29.63
CA ASN A 248 5.97 13.40 30.11
C ASN A 248 5.21 12.35 30.92
N ASP A 249 4.22 12.78 31.71
CA ASP A 249 3.43 11.87 32.53
C ASP A 249 2.42 11.12 31.67
N PHE A 250 1.73 11.82 30.76
CA PHE A 250 0.84 11.19 29.78
C PHE A 250 1.57 10.12 28.96
N CYS A 251 2.72 10.45 28.37
CA CYS A 251 3.55 9.50 27.62
C CYS A 251 3.96 8.28 28.47
N ARG A 252 4.26 8.47 29.75
CA ARG A 252 4.56 7.37 30.67
C ARG A 252 3.34 6.50 30.93
N GLN A 253 2.19 7.11 31.23
CA GLN A 253 0.95 6.39 31.48
C GLN A 253 0.47 5.57 30.27
N VAL A 254 0.68 6.07 29.04
CA VAL A 254 0.42 5.29 27.82
C VAL A 254 1.34 4.07 27.73
N ARG A 255 2.65 4.25 27.95
CA ARG A 255 3.62 3.13 27.92
C ARG A 255 3.39 2.11 29.03
N ASP A 256 2.90 2.55 30.19
CA ASP A 256 2.53 1.70 31.31
C ASP A 256 1.16 0.99 31.09
N GLY A 257 0.47 1.27 29.99
CA GLY A 257 -0.85 0.70 29.68
C GLY A 257 -2.00 1.27 30.51
N LYS A 258 -1.80 2.38 31.23
CA LYS A 258 -2.85 3.05 32.03
C LYS A 258 -3.78 3.90 31.17
N ILE A 259 -3.24 4.47 30.10
CA ILE A 259 -4.00 5.16 29.07
C ILE A 259 -3.99 4.28 27.83
N GLU A 260 -5.14 3.70 27.53
CA GLU A 260 -5.32 2.94 26.29
C GLU A 260 -5.61 3.89 25.13
N ILE A 261 -5.04 3.55 23.98
CA ILE A 261 -5.25 4.21 22.69
C ILE A 261 -5.64 3.11 21.71
N LEU A 262 -6.83 3.25 21.12
CA LEU A 262 -7.43 2.29 20.21
C LEU A 262 -7.26 2.71 18.75
N SER A 263 -7.71 1.85 17.83
CA SER A 263 -7.60 2.08 16.39
C SER A 263 -8.52 3.16 15.83
N ASP A 264 -9.58 3.51 16.54
CA ASP A 264 -10.56 4.54 16.22
C ASP A 264 -10.30 5.85 16.96
N ASP A 265 -9.32 5.87 17.87
CA ASP A 265 -8.83 7.09 18.52
C ASP A 265 -7.93 7.87 17.54
N PHE A 266 -8.52 8.71 16.69
CA PHE A 266 -7.78 9.39 15.63
C PHE A 266 -6.65 10.29 16.18
N PRO A 267 -5.39 10.05 15.75
CA PRO A 267 -4.23 10.78 16.26
C PRO A 267 -4.15 12.20 15.71
N CYS A 268 -3.55 13.11 16.49
CA CYS A 268 -3.42 14.53 16.18
C CYS A 268 -2.80 14.82 14.80
N PHE A 269 -1.92 13.95 14.28
CA PHE A 269 -1.30 14.18 12.97
C PHE A 269 -2.29 14.13 11.79
N LEU A 270 -3.49 13.55 11.99
CA LEU A 270 -4.55 13.54 10.99
C LEU A 270 -5.28 14.88 10.89
N TYR A 271 -5.21 15.72 11.93
CA TYR A 271 -6.01 16.94 12.03
C TYR A 271 -5.20 18.17 11.62
N ASP A 272 -5.85 19.07 10.88
CA ASP A 272 -5.46 20.47 10.93
C ASP A 272 -5.87 21.05 12.29
N GLN A 273 -4.88 21.50 13.05
CA GLN A 273 -5.08 21.96 14.42
C GLN A 273 -5.72 23.36 14.47
N ASP A 274 -5.66 24.12 13.37
CA ASP A 274 -6.29 25.43 13.28
C ASP A 274 -7.77 25.33 12.89
N GLU A 275 -8.19 24.20 12.29
CA GLU A 275 -9.59 23.93 11.90
C GLU A 275 -10.35 23.09 12.93
N TYR A 276 -9.67 22.42 13.86
CA TYR A 276 -10.31 21.52 14.82
C TYR A 276 -11.30 22.24 15.74
N ASP A 277 -12.51 21.68 15.83
CA ASP A 277 -13.57 22.12 16.74
C ASP A 277 -14.03 20.94 17.62
N PRO A 278 -14.00 21.05 18.96
CA PRO A 278 -14.50 19.98 19.84
C PRO A 278 -16.00 19.71 19.70
N GLU A 279 -16.79 20.65 19.17
CA GLU A 279 -18.23 20.46 18.91
C GLU A 279 -18.49 19.89 17.50
N GLU A 280 -17.51 19.95 16.59
CA GLU A 280 -17.53 19.38 15.24
C GLU A 280 -16.28 18.51 15.02
N LEU A 281 -16.32 17.26 15.50
CA LEU A 281 -15.14 16.38 15.60
C LEU A 281 -14.46 16.05 14.27
N ASP A 282 -15.14 16.22 13.14
CA ASP A 282 -14.62 16.02 11.79
C ASP A 282 -14.01 17.30 11.17
N ALA A 283 -14.12 18.44 11.84
CA ALA A 283 -13.47 19.68 11.45
C ALA A 283 -11.94 19.52 11.48
N GLY A 284 -11.30 19.79 10.35
CA GLY A 284 -9.86 19.58 10.14
C GLY A 284 -9.42 18.11 10.04
N LEU A 285 -10.30 17.13 10.23
CA LEU A 285 -9.94 15.70 10.18
C LEU A 285 -9.47 15.30 8.77
N LEU A 286 -8.42 14.48 8.70
CA LEU A 286 -7.68 14.09 7.49
C LEU A 286 -7.07 15.25 6.67
N LYS A 287 -7.07 16.48 7.20
CA LYS A 287 -6.45 17.67 6.59
C LYS A 287 -5.11 18.05 7.25
N GLY A 288 -4.59 17.20 8.13
CA GLY A 288 -3.35 17.42 8.88
C GLY A 288 -2.12 17.76 8.01
N PRO A 289 -1.36 18.83 8.33
CA PRO A 289 -0.21 19.25 7.53
C PRO A 289 0.89 18.18 7.38
N LEU A 290 1.12 17.38 8.42
CA LEU A 290 2.10 16.29 8.37
C LEU A 290 1.64 15.18 7.41
N LEU A 291 0.36 14.80 7.48
CA LEU A 291 -0.24 13.81 6.59
C LEU A 291 -0.12 14.26 5.13
N LEU A 292 -0.48 15.52 4.83
CA LEU A 292 -0.36 16.10 3.49
C LEU A 292 1.09 16.11 2.98
N ALA A 293 2.05 16.50 3.82
CA ALA A 293 3.47 16.50 3.45
C ALA A 293 3.99 15.09 3.14
N CYS A 294 3.62 14.09 3.95
CA CYS A 294 3.97 12.69 3.74
C CYS A 294 3.32 12.12 2.48
N PHE A 295 2.05 12.44 2.22
CA PHE A 295 1.36 12.05 1.00
C PHE A 295 2.09 12.60 -0.23
N LYS A 296 2.35 13.91 -0.25
CA LYS A 296 3.09 14.55 -1.35
C LYS A 296 4.48 13.95 -1.53
N SER A 297 5.17 13.63 -0.43
CA SER A 297 6.49 12.99 -0.48
C SER A 297 6.49 11.65 -1.20
N LEU A 298 5.45 10.81 -0.99
CA LEU A 298 5.29 9.52 -1.65
C LEU A 298 4.75 9.64 -3.08
N PHE A 299 3.66 10.38 -3.28
CA PHE A 299 2.90 10.38 -4.54
C PHE A 299 3.44 11.38 -5.56
N THR A 300 3.80 12.58 -5.13
CA THR A 300 4.28 13.69 -5.98
C THR A 300 5.76 14.01 -5.78
N GLY A 301 6.45 13.22 -4.97
CA GLY A 301 7.88 13.28 -4.73
C GLY A 301 8.33 14.28 -3.67
N PRO A 302 9.54 14.12 -3.10
CA PRO A 302 9.98 14.83 -1.88
C PRO A 302 10.01 16.36 -1.98
N ARG A 303 10.15 16.90 -3.20
CA ARG A 303 10.29 18.35 -3.43
C ARG A 303 8.95 19.08 -3.45
N THR A 304 7.83 18.37 -3.60
CA THR A 304 6.49 18.96 -3.56
C THR A 304 5.92 19.01 -2.14
N ALA A 305 6.48 18.23 -1.21
CA ALA A 305 6.03 18.15 0.18
C ALA A 305 6.05 19.49 0.95
N LYS A 306 6.82 20.49 0.48
CA LYS A 306 6.89 21.83 1.10
C LYS A 306 6.25 22.95 0.27
N ASN A 307 5.68 22.64 -0.90
CA ASN A 307 5.12 23.62 -1.83
C ASN A 307 3.60 23.46 -1.92
N SER A 308 2.87 24.59 -1.96
CA SER A 308 1.53 24.62 -2.54
C SER A 308 1.65 24.35 -4.05
N ALA A 309 0.58 23.85 -4.69
CA ALA A 309 0.56 23.23 -6.04
C ALA A 309 1.11 24.06 -7.23
N THR A 310 1.73 25.23 -7.00
CA THR A 310 2.19 26.19 -8.00
C THR A 310 3.70 26.18 -8.28
N GLY A 311 4.50 25.33 -7.61
CA GLY A 311 5.95 25.27 -7.78
C GLY A 311 6.43 24.47 -9.00
N LYS A 312 7.12 25.11 -9.96
CA LYS A 312 7.71 24.46 -11.14
C LYS A 312 8.76 23.40 -10.79
N GLU A 313 8.58 22.18 -11.32
CA GLU A 313 9.54 21.06 -11.24
C GLU A 313 10.81 21.33 -12.08
N LYS A 314 12.00 21.16 -11.50
CA LYS A 314 13.25 20.85 -12.23
C LYS A 314 14.18 19.98 -11.39
N GLY A 315 14.36 18.71 -11.76
CA GLY A 315 15.44 17.85 -11.25
C GLY A 315 15.28 16.37 -11.61
N PRO A 316 16.38 15.61 -11.74
CA PRO A 316 16.33 14.17 -11.98
C PRO A 316 15.96 13.44 -10.67
N GLY A 317 14.86 12.68 -10.68
CA GLY A 317 14.39 11.88 -9.54
C GLY A 317 13.49 10.75 -10.02
N ARG A 318 13.19 9.78 -9.13
CA ARG A 318 12.23 8.69 -9.39
C ARG A 318 10.94 9.30 -9.96
N PRO A 319 10.38 8.77 -11.07
CA PRO A 319 9.14 9.30 -11.61
C PRO A 319 8.04 9.22 -10.54
N LEU A 320 7.23 10.27 -10.47
CA LEU A 320 6.17 10.41 -9.47
C LEU A 320 5.16 9.26 -9.62
N LEU A 321 4.66 8.69 -8.52
CA LEU A 321 3.61 7.66 -8.59
C LEU A 321 2.41 8.17 -9.40
N THR A 322 2.07 9.44 -9.23
CA THR A 322 1.02 10.12 -9.99
C THR A 322 1.27 10.12 -11.51
N LYS A 323 2.52 10.26 -11.94
CA LYS A 323 2.93 10.18 -13.35
C LYS A 323 3.01 8.73 -13.85
N ILE A 324 3.47 7.81 -13.01
CA ILE A 324 3.60 6.37 -13.35
C ILE A 324 2.22 5.75 -13.57
N TYR A 325 1.28 6.02 -12.66
CA TYR A 325 -0.05 5.42 -12.62
C TYR A 325 -1.15 6.35 -13.15
N LYS A 326 -0.79 7.52 -13.69
CA LYS A 326 -1.71 8.52 -14.26
C LYS A 326 -2.82 8.92 -13.30
N LEU A 327 -2.49 9.06 -12.01
CA LEU A 327 -3.43 9.47 -10.99
C LEU A 327 -3.74 10.96 -11.16
N SER A 328 -5.02 11.28 -11.33
CA SER A 328 -5.54 12.65 -11.44
C SER A 328 -6.48 13.02 -10.29
N ARG A 329 -6.72 12.05 -9.39
CA ARG A 329 -7.61 12.14 -8.23
C ARG A 329 -6.99 11.43 -7.04
N VAL A 330 -7.14 11.99 -5.85
CA VAL A 330 -6.87 11.32 -4.57
C VAL A 330 -8.04 10.39 -4.29
N SER A 331 -7.78 9.26 -3.61
CA SER A 331 -8.81 8.32 -3.18
C SER A 331 -8.73 8.15 -1.67
N PRO A 332 -9.84 7.76 -1.00
CA PRO A 332 -9.85 7.42 0.42
C PRO A 332 -8.74 6.44 0.81
N ARG A 333 -8.54 5.39 -0.01
CA ARG A 333 -7.51 4.36 0.22
C ARG A 333 -6.08 4.90 0.12
N HIS A 334 -5.81 5.87 -0.76
CA HIS A 334 -4.51 6.55 -0.78
C HIS A 334 -4.24 7.29 0.54
N ILE A 335 -5.25 7.98 1.09
CA ILE A 335 -5.13 8.73 2.36
C ILE A 335 -4.92 7.75 3.52
N ALA A 336 -5.75 6.71 3.61
CA ALA A 336 -5.65 5.68 4.64
C ALA A 336 -4.29 4.94 4.60
N HIS A 337 -3.78 4.62 3.40
CA HIS A 337 -2.44 4.01 3.23
C HIS A 337 -1.35 4.89 3.84
N VAL A 338 -1.32 6.17 3.48
CA VAL A 338 -0.33 7.12 4.01
C VAL A 338 -0.49 7.30 5.52
N ALA A 339 -1.72 7.39 6.02
CA ALA A 339 -1.99 7.53 7.45
C ALA A 339 -1.41 6.36 8.26
N VAL A 340 -1.63 5.10 7.82
CA VAL A 340 -1.07 3.93 8.50
C VAL A 340 0.46 3.94 8.46
N ILE A 341 1.06 4.29 7.32
CA ILE A 341 2.53 4.37 7.21
C ILE A 341 3.07 5.47 8.12
N VAL A 342 2.46 6.65 8.16
CA VAL A 342 2.84 7.76 9.04
C VAL A 342 2.75 7.34 10.49
N HIS A 343 1.63 6.73 10.91
CA HIS A 343 1.46 6.19 12.26
C HIS A 343 2.61 5.26 12.62
N PHE A 344 2.84 4.21 11.83
CA PHE A 344 3.92 3.24 12.06
C PHE A 344 5.30 3.92 12.16
N ILE A 345 5.58 4.92 11.33
CA ILE A 345 6.88 5.60 11.33
C ILE A 345 7.08 6.48 12.58
N LEU A 346 5.99 7.03 13.11
CA LEU A 346 5.98 7.86 14.31
C LEU A 346 6.06 7.03 15.59
N THR A 347 5.65 5.75 15.58
CA THR A 347 5.77 4.87 16.77
C THR A 347 7.23 4.43 17.03
N SER A 348 7.48 3.81 18.19
CA SER A 348 8.78 3.22 18.53
C SER A 348 9.01 1.83 17.91
N GLN A 349 8.02 1.23 17.24
CA GLN A 349 8.12 -0.12 16.69
C GLN A 349 9.28 -0.29 15.69
N ASP A 350 10.12 -1.30 15.85
CA ASP A 350 11.24 -1.53 14.92
C ASP A 350 10.76 -2.17 13.60
N LYS A 351 9.92 -3.19 13.71
CA LYS A 351 9.38 -4.00 12.63
C LYS A 351 7.91 -3.70 12.39
N TRP A 352 7.51 -3.80 11.13
CA TRP A 352 6.11 -3.67 10.77
C TRP A 352 5.29 -4.81 11.40
N SER A 353 4.23 -4.45 12.10
CA SER A 353 3.25 -5.37 12.68
C SER A 353 1.85 -4.81 12.47
N THR A 354 0.86 -5.68 12.29
CA THR A 354 -0.55 -5.26 12.26
C THR A 354 -1.02 -4.81 13.65
N LEU A 355 -0.35 -5.26 14.72
CA LEU A 355 -0.69 -4.96 16.10
C LEU A 355 0.44 -4.18 16.79
N ASP A 356 0.09 -3.08 17.46
CA ASP A 356 0.95 -2.26 18.31
C ASP A 356 0.30 -2.05 19.68
N GLY A 357 0.54 -2.98 20.62
CA GLY A 357 -0.21 -3.01 21.88
C GLY A 357 -1.70 -3.23 21.60
N ASN A 358 -2.53 -2.25 21.96
CA ASN A 358 -3.97 -2.27 21.69
C ASN A 358 -4.35 -1.73 20.30
N PHE A 359 -3.42 -1.03 19.63
CA PHE A 359 -3.67 -0.42 18.33
C PHE A 359 -3.53 -1.45 17.20
N HIS A 360 -4.60 -1.65 16.43
CA HIS A 360 -4.59 -2.49 15.24
C HIS A 360 -4.56 -1.62 13.98
N GLY A 361 -3.49 -1.74 13.19
CA GLY A 361 -3.31 -0.93 11.98
C GLY A 361 -4.38 -1.16 10.90
N GLU A 362 -4.86 -2.39 10.76
CA GLU A 362 -5.93 -2.73 9.81
C GLU A 362 -7.28 -2.13 10.23
N LYS A 363 -7.59 -2.16 11.53
CA LYS A 363 -8.78 -1.48 12.05
C LYS A 363 -8.69 0.03 11.86
N PHE A 364 -7.51 0.63 12.03
CA PHE A 364 -7.28 2.06 11.78
C PHE A 364 -7.46 2.41 10.29
N PHE A 365 -6.93 1.57 9.39
CA PHE A 365 -7.16 1.73 7.95
C PHE A 365 -8.65 1.72 7.62
N ASN A 366 -9.39 0.72 8.12
CA ASN A 366 -10.82 0.59 7.89
C ASN A 366 -11.63 1.72 8.56
N ALA A 367 -11.25 2.15 9.76
CA ALA A 367 -11.88 3.30 10.43
C ALA A 367 -11.78 4.57 9.58
N ILE A 368 -10.63 4.81 8.94
CA ILE A 368 -10.48 5.94 8.01
C ILE A 368 -11.38 5.78 6.78
N LEU A 369 -11.49 4.58 6.21
CA LEU A 369 -12.36 4.35 5.05
C LEU A 369 -13.84 4.57 5.40
N ASN A 370 -14.28 4.08 6.55
CA ASN A 370 -15.65 4.23 7.02
C ASN A 370 -16.07 5.70 7.13
N LEU A 371 -15.15 6.63 7.49
CA LEU A 371 -15.44 8.07 7.48
C LEU A 371 -15.93 8.56 6.11
N PHE A 372 -15.37 8.02 5.01
CA PHE A 372 -15.78 8.41 3.66
C PHE A 372 -17.08 7.73 3.22
N ASP A 373 -17.40 6.57 3.77
CA ASP A 373 -18.62 5.83 3.46
C ASP A 373 -19.84 6.36 4.26
N ASP A 374 -19.61 6.81 5.50
CA ASP A 374 -20.64 7.26 6.44
C ASP A 374 -21.22 8.64 6.09
N ASP A 375 -20.40 9.57 5.59
CA ASP A 375 -20.84 10.90 5.14
C ASP A 375 -20.33 11.24 3.73
N PRO A 376 -21.15 11.02 2.68
CA PRO A 376 -20.79 11.34 1.30
C PRO A 376 -20.54 12.83 1.02
N ALA A 377 -21.13 13.74 1.79
CA ALA A 377 -20.95 15.18 1.61
C ALA A 377 -19.58 15.61 2.13
N TRP A 378 -19.25 15.19 3.36
CA TRP A 378 -17.91 15.39 3.94
C TRP A 378 -16.84 14.69 3.10
N ALA A 379 -17.10 13.47 2.65
CA ALA A 379 -16.18 12.70 1.80
C ALA A 379 -15.84 13.46 0.52
N LYS A 380 -16.86 14.00 -0.16
CA LYS A 380 -16.67 14.79 -1.38
C LYS A 380 -15.85 16.05 -1.11
N GLU A 381 -16.18 16.82 -0.09
CA GLU A 381 -15.44 18.05 0.25
C GLU A 381 -13.98 17.74 0.57
N THR A 382 -13.73 16.72 1.39
CA THR A 382 -12.40 16.29 1.78
C THR A 382 -11.57 15.86 0.57
N ILE A 383 -12.13 15.06 -0.34
CA ILE A 383 -11.43 14.66 -1.57
C ILE A 383 -11.18 15.85 -2.50
N GLU A 384 -12.11 16.78 -2.64
CA GLU A 384 -11.91 18.01 -3.43
C GLU A 384 -10.78 18.89 -2.85
N TRP A 385 -10.69 18.98 -1.52
CA TRP A 385 -9.58 19.64 -0.84
C TRP A 385 -8.25 18.94 -1.16
N TRP A 386 -8.19 17.62 -1.07
CA TRP A 386 -7.00 16.83 -1.38
C TRP A 386 -6.57 16.99 -2.85
N ASP A 387 -7.51 16.95 -3.79
CA ASP A 387 -7.23 17.16 -5.21
C ASP A 387 -6.68 18.56 -5.50
N ARG A 388 -7.20 19.58 -4.82
CA ARG A 388 -6.68 20.94 -4.89
C ARG A 388 -5.26 21.02 -4.34
N GLU A 389 -5.02 20.45 -3.17
CA GLU A 389 -3.73 20.56 -2.49
C GLU A 389 -2.62 19.75 -3.18
N VAL A 390 -2.95 18.59 -3.75
CA VAL A 390 -1.99 17.68 -4.39
C VAL A 390 -1.81 18.01 -5.87
N TYR A 391 -2.89 18.21 -6.61
CA TYR A 391 -2.87 18.36 -8.08
C TYR A 391 -3.10 19.79 -8.56
N GLY A 392 -3.45 20.73 -7.68
CA GLY A 392 -3.83 22.08 -8.08
C GLY A 392 -5.16 22.14 -8.83
N MET A 393 -6.01 21.12 -8.66
CA MET A 393 -7.34 21.08 -9.26
C MET A 393 -8.19 22.12 -8.55
N THR A 394 -8.43 23.28 -9.16
CA THR A 394 -9.56 24.11 -8.74
C THR A 394 -10.82 23.36 -9.14
N SER A 395 -11.78 23.23 -8.22
CA SER A 395 -13.10 22.65 -8.52
C SER A 395 -13.61 23.21 -9.86
N TYR A 396 -14.24 22.36 -10.67
CA TYR A 396 -15.01 22.82 -11.81
C TYR A 396 -16.16 23.66 -11.25
N GLY A 397 -15.87 24.92 -10.99
CA GLY A 397 -16.86 25.94 -10.74
C GLY A 397 -17.65 26.08 -12.02
N ASP A 398 -18.93 25.75 -11.91
CA ASP A 398 -20.04 26.27 -12.70
C ASP A 398 -19.62 27.42 -13.63
N ASP A 399 -19.73 27.19 -14.94
CA ASP A 399 -19.58 28.21 -15.99
C ASP A 399 -20.76 29.20 -15.94
N THR A 400 -20.97 29.84 -14.77
CA THR A 400 -21.75 31.06 -14.66
C THR A 400 -20.79 32.22 -14.50
N ALA A 401 -20.49 32.82 -15.64
CA ALA A 401 -19.99 34.17 -15.86
C ALA A 401 -19.91 35.06 -14.59
N ALA A 402 -18.72 35.18 -14.01
CA ALA A 402 -18.34 36.38 -13.27
C ALA A 402 -16.83 36.63 -13.46
N GLY A 403 -16.53 37.67 -14.23
CA GLY A 403 -15.18 37.99 -14.67
C GLY A 403 -14.21 38.27 -13.53
N THR A 404 -13.04 37.65 -13.59
CA THR A 404 -11.81 38.19 -13.00
C THR A 404 -10.66 38.07 -13.98
N SER A 405 -10.03 39.21 -14.22
CA SER A 405 -9.03 39.50 -15.25
C SER A 405 -7.78 38.63 -15.13
N ARG A 406 -7.63 37.66 -16.04
CA ARG A 406 -6.37 36.93 -16.23
C ARG A 406 -5.40 37.80 -17.04
N VAL A 407 -4.32 38.25 -16.41
CA VAL A 407 -3.26 39.02 -17.08
C VAL A 407 -2.71 38.21 -18.25
N SER A 408 -2.94 38.71 -19.47
CA SER A 408 -2.59 38.06 -20.74
C SER A 408 -1.11 37.64 -20.78
N GLY A 409 -0.86 36.34 -20.72
CA GLY A 409 0.47 35.75 -20.85
C GLY A 409 1.14 36.05 -22.20
N THR A 410 2.46 35.98 -22.22
CA THR A 410 3.36 36.31 -23.34
C THR A 410 2.98 35.63 -24.66
N ILE A 411 2.34 34.46 -24.60
CA ILE A 411 1.90 33.69 -25.78
C ILE A 411 0.78 34.42 -26.55
N SER A 412 -0.20 35.00 -25.86
CA SER A 412 -1.25 35.81 -26.52
C SER A 412 -0.71 37.09 -27.12
N ARG A 413 0.29 37.72 -26.48
CA ARG A 413 0.98 38.89 -27.04
C ARG A 413 1.78 38.52 -28.30
N LEU A 414 2.43 37.36 -28.30
CA LEU A 414 3.19 36.86 -29.46
C LEU A 414 2.26 36.50 -30.63
N ALA A 415 1.09 35.90 -30.35
CA ALA A 415 0.08 35.59 -31.35
C ALA A 415 -0.52 36.87 -31.97
N ALA A 416 -0.84 37.87 -31.15
CA ALA A 416 -1.31 39.17 -31.63
C ALA A 416 -0.25 39.92 -32.47
N GLN A 417 1.02 39.85 -32.07
CA GLN A 417 2.12 40.46 -32.83
C GLN A 417 2.34 39.77 -34.19
N ARG A 418 2.20 38.45 -34.26
CA ARG A 418 2.29 37.68 -35.51
C ARG A 418 1.11 37.97 -36.44
N ALA A 419 -0.11 38.05 -35.90
CA ALA A 419 -1.30 38.43 -36.67
C ALA A 419 -1.22 39.88 -37.21
N ALA A 420 -0.65 40.81 -36.43
CA ALA A 420 -0.45 42.19 -36.88
C ALA A 420 0.63 42.32 -37.98
N ARG A 421 1.65 41.46 -37.97
CA ARG A 421 2.64 41.40 -39.07
C ARG A 421 2.02 40.84 -40.36
N ALA A 422 1.21 39.79 -40.27
CA ALA A 422 0.52 39.22 -41.43
C ALA A 422 -0.42 40.25 -42.10
N ARG A 423 -1.12 41.07 -41.31
CA ARG A 423 -1.97 42.15 -41.86
C ARG A 423 -1.20 43.31 -42.49
N ARG A 424 0.09 43.48 -42.17
CA ARG A 424 0.95 44.50 -42.79
C ARG A 424 1.63 44.01 -44.07
N SER A 425 1.77 42.68 -44.26
CA SER A 425 2.28 42.11 -45.50
C SER A 425 1.22 41.95 -46.59
N ASP A 426 -0.06 42.02 -46.23
CA ASP A 426 -1.20 41.88 -47.16
C ASP A 426 -1.92 43.22 -47.48
N ALA A 427 -1.29 44.36 -47.15
CA ALA A 427 -1.75 45.66 -47.63
C ALA A 427 -0.94 46.03 -48.90
N PRO A 428 -1.60 46.39 -50.02
CA PRO A 428 -0.95 46.59 -51.32
C PRO A 428 0.04 47.76 -51.37
#